data_AF-N9QYI9-F1
#
_entry.id   AF-N9QYI9-F1
#
_cell.length_a   1.000
_cell.length_b   1.000
_cell.length_c   1.000
_cell.angle_alpha   90.00
_cell.angle_beta   90.00
_cell.angle_gamma   90.00
#
_symmetry.space_group_name_H-M   'P 1'
#
loop_
_entity.id
_entity.type
_entity.pdbx_description
1 polymer ?
#
loop_
_entity_poly.entity_id
_entity_poly.type
_entity_poly.pdbx_seq_one_letter_code
_entity_poly.pdbx_strand_id
1 'polypeptide(L)' 'MGANAIVGIRFSTSNIAQGASELFVYGTAVVVDPIMPKLPDPFPQED' A
#
# COMPACT_ATOMS: atom_id res chain seq x y z
N MET A 1 3.21 -0.80 -15.92
CA MET A 1 2.59 -0.35 -14.66
C MET A 1 3.60 -0.54 -13.53
N GLY A 2 4.44 0.47 -13.26
CA GLY A 2 5.57 0.38 -12.30
C GLY A 2 5.31 1.10 -10.97
N ALA A 3 4.07 1.13 -10.50
CA ALA A 3 3.71 1.78 -9.24
C ALA A 3 4.26 1.00 -8.03
N ASN A 4 4.72 1.71 -7.01
CA ASN A 4 5.21 1.14 -5.75
C ASN A 4 4.32 1.48 -4.55
N ALA A 5 3.25 2.25 -4.75
CA ALA A 5 2.30 2.62 -3.71
C ALA A 5 0.88 2.87 -4.27
N ILE A 6 -0.12 2.77 -3.39
CA ILE A 6 -1.52 3.15 -3.64
C ILE A 6 -1.93 4.17 -2.58
N VAL A 7 -2.49 5.30 -3.01
CA VAL A 7 -2.96 6.36 -2.10
C VAL A 7 -4.46 6.58 -2.22
N GLY A 8 -5.06 7.16 -1.17
CA GLY A 8 -6.49 7.48 -1.13
C GLY A 8 -7.38 6.24 -1.18
N ILE A 9 -6.95 5.14 -0.56
CA ILE A 9 -7.69 3.87 -0.55
C ILE A 9 -9.04 4.05 0.13
N ARG A 10 -10.10 3.55 -0.52
CA ARG A 10 -11.45 3.48 0.03
C ARG A 10 -11.98 2.07 -0.10
N PHE A 11 -12.68 1.64 0.95
CA PHE A 11 -13.38 0.36 1.02
C PHE A 11 -14.87 0.63 1.05
N SER A 12 -15.62 -0.13 0.26
CA SER A 12 -17.08 -0.13 0.29
C SER A 12 -17.57 -1.57 0.27
N THR A 13 -18.62 -1.85 1.02
CA THR A 13 -19.28 -3.14 1.03
C THR A 13 -20.70 -2.99 0.53
N SER A 14 -21.22 -4.04 -0.09
CA SER A 14 -22.63 -4.15 -0.47
C SER A 14 -23.09 -5.58 -0.31
N ASN A 15 -24.30 -5.76 0.21
CA ASN A 15 -24.90 -7.09 0.33
C ASN A 15 -25.44 -7.50 -1.04
N ILE A 16 -24.98 -8.63 -1.56
CA ILE A 16 -25.32 -9.10 -2.90
C ILE A 16 -26.22 -10.35 -2.87
N ALA A 17 -26.20 -11.12 -1.79
CA ALA A 17 -27.17 -12.19 -1.53
C ALA A 17 -27.26 -12.50 -0.03
N GLN A 18 -28.16 -13.41 0.38
CA GLN A 18 -28.21 -13.86 1.76
C GLN A 18 -26.89 -14.54 2.15
N GLY A 19 -26.22 -14.00 3.17
CA GLY A 19 -24.93 -14.51 3.62
C GLY A 19 -23.75 -14.19 2.70
N ALA A 20 -23.93 -13.33 1.69
CA ALA A 20 -22.86 -12.94 0.78
C ALA A 20 -22.83 -11.42 0.56
N SER A 21 -21.64 -10.84 0.72
CA SER A 21 -21.37 -9.43 0.46
C SER A 21 -20.16 -9.29 -0.45
N GLU A 22 -20.17 -8.26 -1.27
CA GLU A 22 -18.98 -7.83 -2.01
C GLU A 22 -18.17 -6.82 -1.21
N LEU A 23 -16.88 -6.78 -1.51
CA LEU A 23 -15.93 -5.77 -1.06
C LEU A 23 -15.35 -5.07 -2.29
N PHE A 24 -15.70 -3.80 -2.46
CA PHE A 24 -15.14 -2.95 -3.50
C PHE A 24 -14.02 -2.08 -2.90
N VAL A 25 -12.85 -2.11 -3.53
CA VAL A 25 -11.66 -1.38 -3.08
C VAL A 25 -11.07 -0.61 -4.25
N TYR A 26 -10.80 0.68 -4.05
CA TYR A 26 -10.20 1.52 -5.07
C TYR A 26 -9.27 2.57 -4.45
N GLY A 27 -8.35 3.07 -5.28
CA GLY A 27 -7.36 4.08 -4.92
C GLY A 27 -6.57 4.51 -6.16
N THR A 28 -5.57 5.38 -5.96
CA THR A 28 -4.71 5.87 -7.04
C THR A 28 -3.34 5.21 -6.96
N ALA A 29 -2.93 4.51 -8.02
CA ALA A 29 -1.59 3.93 -8.13
C ALA A 29 -0.56 5.04 -8.42
N VAL A 30 0.50 5.10 -7.62
CA VAL A 30 1.53 6.16 -7.70
C VAL A 30 2.94 5.56 -7.61
N VAL A 31 3.94 6.33 -8.09
CA VAL A 31 5.36 6.09 -7.83
C VAL A 31 5.81 7.17 -6.86
N VAL A 32 6.45 6.77 -5.75
CA VAL A 32 6.98 7.69 -4.75
C VAL A 32 8.44 7.37 -4.45
N ASP A 33 9.20 8.42 -4.13
CA ASP A 33 10.57 8.30 -3.62
C ASP A 33 10.58 8.45 -2.08
N PRO A 34 11.50 7.76 -1.39
CA PRO A 34 11.69 7.95 0.05
C PRO A 34 12.09 9.40 0.36
N ILE A 35 11.41 10.00 1.32
CA ILE A 35 11.71 11.37 1.80
C ILE A 35 12.87 11.40 2.79
N MET A 36 13.28 10.23 3.31
CA MET A 36 14.41 10.09 4.22
C MET A 36 15.53 9.28 3.55
N PRO A 37 16.81 9.69 3.70
CA PRO A 37 17.93 8.83 3.37
C PRO A 37 17.86 7.55 4.18
N LYS A 38 18.29 6.42 3.59
CA LYS A 38 18.47 5.17 4.33
C LYS A 38 19.40 5.46 5.52
N LEU A 39 18.90 5.25 6.74
CA LEU A 39 19.72 5.43 7.94
C LEU A 39 20.96 4.54 7.83
N PRO A 40 22.16 5.04 8.17
CA PRO A 40 23.35 4.21 8.26
C PRO A 40 23.09 3.03 9.22
N ASP A 41 23.63 1.86 8.88
CA ASP A 41 23.54 0.71 9.77
C ASP A 41 24.23 1.05 11.11
N PRO A 42 23.53 0.99 12.25
CA PRO A 42 24.14 1.24 13.55
C PRO A 42 25.14 0.16 13.97
N PHE A 43 25.21 -0.97 13.26
CA PHE A 43 26.11 -2.07 13.53
C PHE A 43 26.95 -2.39 12.29
N PRO A 44 28.12 -1.76 12.11
CA PRO A 44 29.06 -2.16 11.08
C PRO A 44 29.43 -3.63 11.29
N GLN A 45 29.27 -4.47 10.26
CA GLN A 45 29.89 -5.80 10.27
C GLN A 45 31.40 -5.62 10.06
N GLU A 46 32.20 -5.93 11.08
CA GLU A 46 33.65 -6.07 10.94
C GLU A 46 33.94 -7.34 10.12
N ASP A 47 34.84 -7.23 9.13
CA ASP A 47 35.30 -8.34 8.27
C ASP A 47 36.14 -9.38 9.06
#